data_AF-A0A4R2LQA1-F1
#
_entry.id   AF-A0A4R2LQA1-F1
#
_cell.length_a   1.000
_cell.length_b   1.000
_cell.length_c   1.000
_cell.angle_alpha   90.00
_cell.angle_beta   90.00
_cell.angle_gamma   90.00
#
_symmetry.space_group_name_H-M   'P 1'
#
loop_
_entity.id
_entity.type
_entity.pdbx_description
1 polymer ?
#
loop_
_entity_poly.entity_id
_entity_poly.type
_entity_poly.pdbx_seq_one_letter_code
_entity_poly.pdbx_strand_id
1 'polypeptide(L)'
;MQGRVLAAGSAQGELLYAAEPLSFWGGYDPASGEVIDRRHPLSGAIAAGRVLAIPASRGSSTTAAVLLEAVRAGSAPAAILTAGVDTFLALAAIVADELYGRALPVVALAPADFARLAGGGRVHVTADGRVAFDDAAPA
;
A
#
# COMPACT_ATOMS: atom_id res chain seq x y z
N MET A 1 -8.61 13.49 -1.76
CA MET A 1 -9.56 12.35 -1.79
C MET A 1 -9.79 11.91 -0.35
N GLN A 2 -10.97 11.37 -0.03
CA GLN A 2 -11.27 10.85 1.31
C GLN A 2 -11.56 9.36 1.21
N GLY A 3 -10.78 8.55 1.91
CA GLY A 3 -10.97 7.11 1.98
C GLY A 3 -11.54 6.63 3.29
N ARG A 4 -11.98 5.37 3.30
CA ARG A 4 -12.27 4.61 4.49
C ARG A 4 -10.97 4.08 5.07
N VAL A 5 -10.65 4.47 6.29
CA VAL A 5 -9.50 3.95 7.04
C VAL A 5 -9.76 2.50 7.42
N LEU A 6 -8.87 1.59 7.03
CA LEU A 6 -8.86 0.20 7.47
C LEU A 6 -7.83 -0.03 8.58
N ALA A 7 -6.69 0.65 8.47
CA ALA A 7 -5.67 0.76 9.50
C ALA A 7 -5.19 2.22 9.54
N ALA A 8 -5.23 2.84 10.71
CA ALA A 8 -4.90 4.25 10.89
C ALA A 8 -3.38 4.47 10.87
N GLY A 9 -2.98 5.69 10.50
CA GLY A 9 -1.59 6.13 10.50
C GLY A 9 -1.36 7.19 9.43
N SER A 10 -0.19 7.80 9.43
CA SER A 10 0.18 8.81 8.43
C SER A 10 1.47 8.42 7.74
N ALA A 11 1.55 8.65 6.44
CA ALA A 11 2.71 8.33 5.63
C ALA A 11 2.74 9.18 4.37
N GLN A 12 3.93 9.41 3.85
CA GLN A 12 4.13 10.12 2.59
C GLN A 12 5.19 9.39 1.76
N GLY A 13 5.08 9.45 0.44
CA GLY A 13 6.07 8.86 -0.44
C GLY A 13 5.70 8.93 -1.90
N GLU A 14 6.66 8.55 -2.74
CA GLU A 14 6.41 8.36 -4.18
C GLU A 14 5.32 7.32 -4.38
N LEU A 15 4.38 7.61 -5.27
CA LEU A 15 3.27 6.73 -5.59
C LEU A 15 3.73 5.63 -6.53
N LEU A 16 3.47 4.38 -6.14
CA LEU A 16 3.61 3.20 -6.98
C LEU A 16 2.22 2.65 -7.29
N TYR A 17 1.72 2.94 -8.48
CA TYR A 17 0.33 2.66 -8.89
C TYR A 17 0.25 1.53 -9.92
N ALA A 18 -0.70 0.62 -9.74
CA ALA A 18 -1.17 -0.29 -10.78
C ALA A 18 -2.69 -0.41 -10.78
N ALA A 19 -3.26 -0.66 -11.95
CA ALA A 19 -4.68 -0.95 -12.12
C ALA A 19 -5.02 -2.43 -11.89
N GLU A 20 -4.00 -3.26 -11.67
CA GLU A 20 -4.05 -4.69 -11.49
C GLU A 20 -3.86 -5.07 -10.02
N PRO A 21 -4.61 -6.06 -9.49
CA PRO A 21 -4.38 -6.57 -8.15
C PRO A 21 -2.98 -7.18 -8.02
N LEU A 22 -2.36 -7.09 -6.84
CA LEU A 22 -1.05 -7.70 -6.56
C LEU A 22 -1.21 -8.92 -5.63
N SER A 23 -0.58 -10.04 -6.00
CA SER A 23 -0.38 -11.16 -5.06
C SER A 23 0.86 -10.91 -4.24
N PHE A 24 0.73 -10.81 -2.92
CA PHE A 24 1.90 -10.74 -2.05
C PHE A 24 2.60 -12.10 -1.96
N TRP A 25 1.83 -13.19 -1.98
CA TRP A 25 2.40 -14.53 -2.11
C TRP A 25 2.99 -14.73 -3.51
N GLY A 26 4.32 -14.85 -3.58
CA GLY A 26 5.06 -15.05 -4.83
C GLY A 26 5.14 -13.84 -5.77
N GLY A 27 4.60 -12.69 -5.36
CA GLY A 27 4.68 -11.44 -6.14
C GLY A 27 5.27 -10.25 -5.40
N TYR A 28 5.57 -10.41 -4.10
CA TYR A 28 6.27 -9.43 -3.28
C TYR A 28 7.40 -10.13 -2.52
N ASP A 29 8.61 -9.58 -2.56
CA ASP A 29 9.71 -10.05 -1.73
C ASP A 29 9.71 -9.32 -0.38
N PRO A 30 9.40 -9.99 0.75
CA PRO A 30 9.38 -9.36 2.07
C PRO A 30 10.76 -9.00 2.59
N ALA A 31 11.87 -9.40 1.95
CA ALA A 31 13.21 -8.95 2.35
C ALA A 31 13.56 -7.60 1.73
N SER A 32 13.35 -7.44 0.42
CA SER A 32 13.74 -6.24 -0.32
C SER A 32 12.62 -5.22 -0.53
N GLY A 33 11.36 -5.66 -0.50
CA GLY A 33 10.21 -4.88 -0.93
C GLY A 33 10.02 -4.80 -2.44
N GLU A 34 10.74 -5.60 -3.23
CA GLU A 34 10.55 -5.69 -4.68
C GLU A 34 9.24 -6.41 -5.03
N VAL A 35 8.52 -5.88 -6.03
CA VAL A 35 7.47 -6.63 -6.72
C VAL A 35 8.11 -7.63 -7.69
N ILE A 36 8.14 -8.90 -7.28
CA ILE A 36 8.81 -9.98 -8.01
C ILE A 36 7.91 -10.75 -8.99
N ASP A 37 6.61 -10.47 -9.02
CA ASP A 37 5.71 -11.02 -10.04
C ASP A 37 6.08 -10.44 -11.40
N ARG A 38 6.79 -11.21 -12.22
CA ARG A 38 7.30 -10.81 -13.55
C ARG A 38 6.20 -10.52 -14.57
N ARG A 39 4.94 -10.83 -14.27
CA ARG A 39 3.78 -10.52 -15.12
C ARG A 39 3.01 -9.28 -14.64
N HIS A 40 3.32 -8.78 -13.45
CA HIS A 40 2.66 -7.59 -12.91
C HIS A 40 3.27 -6.31 -13.49
N PRO A 41 2.50 -5.24 -13.76
CA PRO A 41 3.05 -4.00 -14.31
C PRO A 41 4.10 -3.31 -13.42
N LEU A 42 4.04 -3.57 -12.10
CA LEU A 42 5.04 -3.07 -11.14
C LEU A 42 6.29 -3.94 -11.04
N SER A 43 6.47 -4.95 -11.89
CA SER A 43 7.60 -5.88 -11.76
C SER A 43 8.95 -5.16 -11.69
N GLY A 44 9.79 -5.53 -10.72
CA GLY A 44 11.09 -4.90 -10.48
C GLY A 44 11.04 -3.58 -9.72
N ALA A 45 9.85 -3.04 -9.44
CA ALA A 45 9.73 -1.85 -8.62
C ALA A 45 9.88 -2.19 -7.13
N ILE A 46 10.57 -1.32 -6.40
CA ILE A 46 10.69 -1.39 -4.94
C ILE A 46 9.54 -0.60 -4.32
N ALA A 47 8.66 -1.28 -3.60
CA ALA A 47 7.55 -0.65 -2.88
C ALA A 47 7.95 -0.21 -1.46
N ALA A 48 9.05 -0.73 -0.91
CA ALA A 48 9.54 -0.36 0.41
C ALA A 48 9.61 1.17 0.59
N GLY A 49 8.95 1.69 1.63
CA GLY A 49 8.92 3.13 1.93
C GLY A 49 8.14 4.01 0.92
N ARG A 50 7.44 3.42 -0.05
CA ARG A 50 6.61 4.13 -1.04
C ARG A 50 5.12 3.97 -0.73
N VAL A 51 4.28 4.80 -1.35
CA VAL A 51 2.82 4.62 -1.27
C VAL A 51 2.40 3.64 -2.36
N LEU A 52 2.00 2.43 -1.99
CA LEU A 52 1.55 1.41 -2.94
C LEU A 52 0.05 1.55 -3.19
N ALA A 53 -0.36 1.76 -4.44
CA ALA A 53 -1.75 1.81 -4.85
C ALA A 53 -2.06 0.66 -5.81
N ILE A 54 -2.86 -0.29 -5.34
CA ILE A 54 -3.36 -1.46 -6.09
C ILE A 54 -4.85 -1.60 -5.82
N PRO A 55 -5.69 -2.01 -6.79
CA PRO A 55 -7.13 -2.06 -6.58
C PRO A 55 -7.54 -3.02 -5.45
N ALA A 56 -6.81 -4.11 -5.29
CA ALA A 56 -6.96 -5.11 -4.24
C ALA A 56 -5.68 -5.96 -4.13
N SER A 57 -5.52 -6.66 -3.00
CA SER A 57 -4.62 -7.81 -2.93
C SER A 57 -5.24 -9.02 -3.65
N ARG A 58 -4.39 -9.94 -4.07
CA ARG A 58 -4.78 -11.22 -4.67
C ARG A 58 -4.25 -12.34 -3.80
N GLY A 59 -5.10 -13.29 -3.42
CA GLY A 59 -4.70 -14.45 -2.62
C GLY A 59 -5.61 -14.67 -1.41
N SER A 60 -5.06 -15.35 -0.41
CA SER A 60 -5.75 -15.75 0.82
C SER A 60 -5.02 -15.18 2.05
N SER A 61 -5.15 -15.81 3.21
CA SER A 61 -4.44 -15.45 4.45
C SER A 61 -2.92 -15.35 4.29
N THR A 62 -2.32 -16.02 3.31
CA THR A 62 -0.88 -15.93 3.04
C THR A 62 -0.44 -14.51 2.63
N THR A 63 -1.32 -13.72 2.01
CA THR A 63 -1.06 -12.29 1.74
C THR A 63 -0.75 -11.55 3.03
N ALA A 64 -1.54 -11.78 4.07
CA ALA A 64 -1.38 -11.11 5.34
C ALA A 64 -0.06 -11.50 6.03
N ALA A 65 0.32 -12.78 5.96
CA ALA A 65 1.59 -13.26 6.50
C ALA A 65 2.81 -12.62 5.81
N VAL A 66 2.82 -12.55 4.47
CA VAL A 66 3.94 -11.92 3.73
C VAL A 66 4.04 -10.43 4.05
N LEU A 67 2.92 -9.71 4.07
CA LEU A 67 2.92 -8.29 4.40
C LEU A 67 3.37 -8.03 5.85
N LEU A 68 2.94 -8.86 6.80
CA LEU A 68 3.38 -8.79 8.19
C LEU A 68 4.91 -8.98 8.30
N GLU A 69 5.47 -9.95 7.58
CA GLU A 69 6.93 -10.15 7.51
C GLU A 69 7.65 -8.95 6.89
N ALA A 70 7.08 -8.33 5.85
CA ALA A 70 7.65 -7.12 5.26
C ALA A 70 7.67 -5.95 6.27
N VAL A 71 6.61 -5.79 7.09
CA VAL A 71 6.58 -4.76 8.14
C VAL A 71 7.64 -5.06 9.21
N ARG A 72 7.76 -6.32 9.65
CA ARG A 72 8.79 -6.78 10.59
C ARG A 72 10.19 -6.48 10.06
N ALA A 73 10.44 -6.78 8.79
CA ALA A 73 11.72 -6.57 8.10
C ALA A 73 12.01 -5.09 7.78
N GLY A 74 11.01 -4.21 7.83
CA GLY A 74 11.15 -2.80 7.44
C GLY A 74 11.18 -2.57 5.93
N SER A 75 10.71 -3.55 5.15
CA SER A 75 10.64 -3.52 3.69
C SER A 75 9.22 -3.28 3.16
N ALA A 76 8.24 -3.06 4.04
CA ALA A 76 6.85 -2.77 3.65
C ALA A 76 6.71 -1.41 2.97
N PRO A 77 5.63 -1.20 2.19
CA PRO A 77 5.23 0.12 1.74
C PRO A 77 5.05 1.07 2.93
N ALA A 78 5.22 2.37 2.69
CA ALA A 78 4.91 3.40 3.69
C ALA A 78 3.40 3.52 3.94
N ALA A 79 2.57 3.26 2.91
CA ALA A 79 1.12 3.12 3.01
C ALA A 79 0.59 2.27 1.86
N ILE A 80 -0.62 1.73 2.02
CA ILE A 80 -1.34 1.00 0.96
C ILE A 80 -2.70 1.65 0.70
N LEU A 81 -2.98 1.92 -0.58
CA LEU A 81 -4.24 2.46 -1.07
C LEU A 81 -4.95 1.39 -1.92
N THR A 82 -6.24 1.19 -1.70
CA THR A 82 -7.05 0.19 -2.43
C THR A 82 -8.32 0.78 -3.03
N ALA A 83 -8.89 0.13 -4.05
CA ALA A 83 -10.14 0.53 -4.70
C ALA A 83 -11.37 -0.12 -4.04
N GLY A 84 -11.37 -0.20 -2.71
CA GLY A 84 -12.36 -0.93 -1.92
C GLY A 84 -11.74 -1.57 -0.69
N VAL A 85 -12.57 -2.19 0.16
CA VAL A 85 -12.09 -2.84 1.39
C VAL A 85 -11.34 -4.11 1.05
N ASP A 86 -10.09 -4.21 1.52
CA ASP A 86 -9.30 -5.43 1.49
C ASP A 86 -9.05 -5.91 2.92
N THR A 87 -9.67 -7.03 3.29
CA THR A 87 -9.60 -7.56 4.66
C THR A 87 -8.25 -8.18 5.01
N PHE A 88 -7.49 -8.68 4.03
CA PHE A 88 -6.18 -9.28 4.29
C PHE A 88 -5.13 -8.22 4.55
N LEU A 89 -5.14 -7.13 3.79
CA LEU A 89 -4.26 -5.99 4.01
C LEU A 89 -4.60 -5.30 5.35
N ALA A 90 -5.89 -5.13 5.65
CA ALA A 90 -6.33 -4.59 6.94
C ALA A 90 -5.85 -5.46 8.12
N LEU A 91 -6.06 -6.78 8.03
CA LEU A 91 -5.62 -7.72 9.07
C LEU A 91 -4.11 -7.64 9.30
N ALA A 92 -3.31 -7.66 8.23
CA ALA A 92 -1.86 -7.58 8.33
C ALA A 92 -1.40 -6.30 9.02
N ALA A 93 -1.96 -5.15 8.63
CA ALA A 93 -1.61 -3.86 9.21
C ALA A 93 -1.98 -3.76 10.69
N ILE A 94 -3.16 -4.22 11.09
CA ILE A 94 -3.61 -4.22 12.49
C ILE A 94 -2.71 -5.13 13.34
N VAL A 95 -2.43 -6.35 12.86
CA VAL A 95 -1.56 -7.30 13.57
C VAL A 95 -0.12 -6.79 13.66
N ALA A 96 0.38 -6.11 12.62
CA ALA A 96 1.72 -5.53 12.64
C ALA A 96 1.86 -4.40 13.67
N ASP A 97 0.82 -3.58 13.83
CA ASP A 97 0.80 -2.54 14.86
C ASP A 97 0.79 -3.14 16.27
N GLU A 98 -0.06 -4.13 16.51
CA GLU A 98 -0.16 -4.82 17.81
C GLU A 98 1.13 -5.56 18.19
N LEU A 99 1.76 -6.27 17.24
CA LEU A 99 2.93 -7.11 17.51
C LEU A 99 4.24 -6.32 17.50
N TYR A 100 4.37 -5.30 16.65
CA TYR A 100 5.65 -4.63 16.39
C TYR A 100 5.63 -3.13 16.70
N GLY A 101 4.48 -2.54 17.05
CA GLY A 101 4.34 -1.09 17.24
C GLY A 101 4.64 -0.30 15.96
N ARG A 102 4.36 -0.90 14.80
CA ARG A 102 4.64 -0.32 13.48
C ARG A 102 3.35 -0.13 12.71
N ALA A 103 2.88 1.11 12.65
CA ALA A 103 1.72 1.48 11.86
C ALA A 103 2.00 1.34 10.35
N LEU A 104 1.14 0.60 9.65
CA LEU A 104 1.04 0.57 8.20
C LEU A 104 -0.33 1.13 7.80
N PRO A 105 -0.42 2.40 7.37
CA PRO A 105 -1.69 2.98 6.94
C PRO A 105 -2.27 2.21 5.76
N VAL A 106 -3.53 1.79 5.89
CA VAL A 106 -4.29 1.14 4.81
C VAL A 106 -5.61 1.87 4.63
N VAL A 107 -5.81 2.43 3.44
CA VAL A 107 -6.97 3.26 3.12
C VAL A 107 -7.68 2.74 1.87
N ALA A 108 -8.96 2.43 2.01
CA ALA A 108 -9.85 2.06 0.92
C ALA A 108 -10.50 3.31 0.31
N LEU A 109 -10.20 3.60 -0.94
CA LEU A 109 -10.78 4.68 -1.73
C LEU A 109 -11.98 4.18 -2.53
N ALA A 110 -12.88 5.09 -2.88
CA ALA A 110 -13.87 4.83 -3.92
C ALA A 110 -13.15 4.56 -5.26
N PRO A 111 -13.67 3.67 -6.13
CA PRO A 111 -13.00 3.33 -7.39
C PRO A 111 -12.65 4.55 -8.27
N ALA A 112 -13.53 5.56 -8.31
CA ALA A 112 -13.28 6.80 -9.05
C ALA A 112 -12.12 7.61 -8.46
N ASP A 113 -11.97 7.65 -7.14
CA ASP A 113 -10.85 8.32 -6.48
C ASP A 113 -9.55 7.52 -6.64
N PHE A 114 -9.62 6.19 -6.53
CA PHE A 114 -8.47 5.33 -6.80
C PHE A 114 -7.93 5.52 -8.23
N ALA A 115 -8.81 5.60 -9.23
CA ALA A 115 -8.39 5.81 -10.63
C ALA A 115 -7.63 7.14 -10.85
N ARG A 116 -7.86 8.17 -10.03
CA ARG A 116 -7.14 9.45 -10.09
C ARG A 116 -5.67 9.32 -9.69
N LEU A 117 -5.31 8.24 -8.98
CA LEU A 117 -3.92 7.95 -8.60
C LEU A 117 -3.03 7.61 -9.79
N ALA A 118 -3.60 7.26 -10.95
CA ALA A 118 -2.83 6.97 -12.17
C ALA A 118 -1.96 8.16 -12.64
N GLY A 119 -2.21 9.38 -12.17
CA GLY A 119 -1.39 10.56 -12.45
C GLY A 119 0.02 10.53 -11.87
N GLY A 120 0.31 9.62 -10.92
CA GLY A 120 1.62 9.50 -10.29
C GLY A 120 1.98 10.69 -9.39
N GLY A 121 3.24 10.77 -8.99
CA GLY A 121 3.76 11.81 -8.10
C GLY A 121 3.78 11.40 -6.63
N ARG A 122 4.05 12.35 -5.75
CA ARG A 122 4.19 12.11 -4.32
C ARG A 122 2.86 12.27 -3.61
N VAL A 123 2.52 11.33 -2.74
CA VAL A 123 1.23 11.28 -2.05
C VAL A 123 1.44 11.32 -0.55
N HIS A 124 0.59 12.09 0.13
CA HIS A 124 0.46 12.12 1.58
C HIS A 124 -0.87 11.46 1.99
N VAL A 125 -0.76 10.52 2.92
CA VAL A 125 -1.86 9.81 3.58
C VAL A 125 -1.86 10.22 5.05
N THR A 126 -3.01 10.64 5.57
CA THR A 126 -3.18 11.05 6.97
C THR A 126 -4.03 10.03 7.74
N ALA A 127 -3.94 10.08 9.07
CA ALA A 127 -4.60 9.12 9.97
C ALA A 127 -6.14 9.08 9.87
N ASP A 128 -6.77 10.17 9.41
CA ASP A 128 -8.21 10.26 9.15
C ASP A 128 -8.60 9.77 7.73
N GLY A 129 -7.66 9.25 6.95
CA GLY A 129 -7.92 8.66 5.63
C GLY A 129 -7.94 9.67 4.48
N ARG A 130 -7.50 10.90 4.70
CA ARG A 130 -7.29 11.85 3.61
C ARG A 130 -6.07 11.43 2.79
N VAL A 131 -6.22 11.45 1.48
CA VAL A 131 -5.17 11.18 0.50
C VAL A 131 -5.05 12.40 -0.42
N ALA A 132 -3.87 13.01 -0.46
CA ALA A 132 -3.58 14.18 -1.29
C ALA A 132 -2.24 14.00 -2.02
N PHE A 133 -2.14 14.55 -3.22
CA PHE A 133 -0.84 14.74 -3.85
C PHE A 133 -0.14 15.91 -3.17
N ASP A 134 1.19 15.83 -3.05
CA ASP A 134 1.98 17.00 -2.70
C ASP A 134 1.84 18.00 -3.85
N ASP A 135 1.44 19.23 -3.54
CA ASP A 135 1.51 20.31 -4.51
C ASP A 135 2.99 20.43 -4.93
N ALA A 136 3.26 20.32 -6.24
CA ALA A 136 4.59 20.56 -6.74
C ALA A 136 5.04 21.93 -6.22
N ALA A 137 6.09 21.95 -5.38
CA ALA A 137 6.72 23.21 -5.01
C ALA A 137 7.06 23.94 -6.32
N PRO A 138 6.69 25.22 -6.48
CA PRO A 138 7.12 25.96 -7.65
C PRO A 138 8.65 25.96 -7.66
N ALA A 139 9.22 25.53 -8.78
CA ALA A 139 10.65 25.66 -9.07
C ALA A 139 11.07 27.14 -9.11
#